data_AF-A0AA35UM26-F1
#
_entry.id   AF-A0AA35UM26-F1
#
_cell.length_a   1.000
_cell.length_b   1.000
_cell.length_c   1.000
_cell.angle_alpha   90.00
_cell.angle_beta   90.00
_cell.angle_gamma   90.00
#
_symmetry.space_group_name_H-M   'P 1'
#
loop_
_entity.id
_entity.type
_entity.pdbx_description
1 polymer ?
#
loop_
_entity_poly.entity_id
_entity_poly.type
_entity_poly.pdbx_seq_one_letter_code
_entity_poly.pdbx_strand_id
1 'polypeptide(L)'
;MALSACAQKPIVQRIVPPNPFGYQKVSAVCHVGPVQKAANGALSATMTVRSDDGLCALPVRTAANTNYVSFGVSPAPKHGKAFLYNYDDATYVNYTPSTAYAGSDSFTAILIPGNGQPRVSLTVNATVDATGVVVAKPAVVPPTPAETAHKTKTTTRRRTTKSSHK
;
A
#
# COMPACT_ATOMS: atom_id res chain seq x y z
N MET A 1 -38.59 49.59 -15.68
CA MET A 1 -37.67 48.97 -14.71
C MET A 1 -37.81 47.46 -14.86
N ALA A 2 -36.89 46.80 -15.58
CA ALA A 2 -36.88 45.34 -15.73
C ALA A 2 -35.94 44.77 -14.67
N LEU A 3 -36.48 43.97 -13.75
CA LEU A 3 -35.70 43.24 -12.75
C LEU A 3 -35.09 42.02 -13.44
N SER A 4 -33.80 42.10 -13.78
CA SER A 4 -33.02 40.96 -14.23
C SER A 4 -32.87 39.97 -13.08
N ALA A 5 -33.58 38.85 -13.14
CA ALA A 5 -33.40 37.74 -12.22
C ALA A 5 -32.05 37.05 -12.51
N CYS A 6 -31.12 37.12 -11.56
CA CYS A 6 -29.93 36.28 -11.59
C CYS A 6 -30.35 34.82 -11.42
N ALA A 7 -30.24 34.02 -12.48
CA ALA A 7 -30.36 32.57 -12.41
C ALA A 7 -29.20 32.03 -11.55
N GLN A 8 -29.46 31.82 -10.26
CA GLN A 8 -28.49 31.25 -9.34
C GLN A 8 -28.37 29.76 -9.67
N LYS A 9 -27.28 29.38 -10.34
CA LYS A 9 -26.95 27.98 -10.64
C LYS A 9 -27.02 27.19 -9.33
N PRO A 10 -27.87 26.14 -9.23
CA PRO A 10 -27.94 25.34 -8.02
C PRO A 10 -26.55 24.75 -7.74
N ILE A 11 -26.05 25.02 -6.54
CA ILE A 11 -24.81 24.42 -6.06
C ILE A 11 -25.14 22.96 -5.78
N VAL A 12 -24.82 22.08 -6.72
CA VAL A 12 -24.93 20.63 -6.51
C VAL A 12 -23.80 20.25 -5.54
N GLN A 13 -24.08 20.24 -4.24
CA GLN A 13 -23.15 19.72 -3.24
C GLN A 13 -23.01 18.21 -3.44
N ARG A 14 -21.94 17.78 -4.12
CA ARG A 14 -21.55 16.36 -4.12
C ARG A 14 -21.14 15.98 -2.70
N ILE A 15 -21.95 15.15 -2.05
CA ILE A 15 -21.60 14.51 -0.77
C ILE A 15 -20.61 13.39 -1.11
N VAL A 16 -19.31 13.67 -1.04
CA VAL A 16 -18.27 12.66 -1.20
C VAL A 16 -18.11 11.95 0.15
N PRO A 17 -18.27 10.61 0.21
CA PRO A 17 -18.00 9.86 1.43
C PRO A 17 -16.57 10.09 1.92
N PRO A 18 -16.26 9.95 3.22
CA PRO A 18 -14.88 10.06 3.70
C PRO A 18 -13.96 9.03 3.04
N ASN A 19 -12.69 9.40 2.81
CA ASN A 19 -11.69 8.47 2.29
C ASN A 19 -11.47 7.32 3.28
N PRO A 20 -11.72 6.05 2.88
CA PRO A 20 -11.56 4.90 3.76
C PRO A 20 -10.11 4.66 4.21
N PHE A 21 -9.12 5.31 3.58
CA PHE A 21 -7.71 5.25 3.98
C PHE A 21 -7.16 6.62 4.40
N GLY A 22 -8.02 7.62 4.59
CA GLY A 22 -7.62 8.96 5.02
C GLY A 22 -7.01 9.02 6.42
N TYR A 23 -7.15 7.95 7.21
CA TYR A 23 -6.51 7.80 8.53
C TYR A 23 -5.06 7.30 8.46
N GLN A 24 -4.60 6.81 7.31
CA GLN A 24 -3.24 6.30 7.18
C GLN A 24 -2.24 7.47 7.24
N LYS A 25 -1.09 7.23 7.89
CA LYS A 25 -0.02 8.23 7.96
C LYS A 25 0.45 8.58 6.54
N VAL A 26 0.48 9.86 6.22
CA VAL A 26 1.11 10.38 5.00
C VAL A 26 2.59 10.57 5.26
N SER A 27 3.42 10.27 4.26
CA SER A 27 4.85 10.53 4.37
C SER A 27 5.11 12.03 4.45
N ALA A 28 6.05 12.43 5.32
CA ALA A 28 6.44 13.82 5.44
C ALA A 28 7.02 14.40 4.13
N VAL A 29 7.43 13.54 3.19
CA VAL A 29 7.69 13.91 1.80
C VAL A 29 6.84 13.02 0.92
N CYS A 30 5.98 13.63 0.11
CA CYS A 30 5.26 12.95 -0.95
C CYS A 30 5.10 13.92 -2.11
N HIS A 31 5.88 13.71 -3.16
CA HIS A 31 5.80 14.46 -4.41
C HIS A 31 5.59 13.47 -5.54
N VAL A 32 4.47 13.62 -6.26
CA VAL A 32 4.17 12.80 -7.44
C VAL A 32 4.36 13.63 -8.69
N GLY A 33 5.09 13.08 -9.66
CA GLY A 33 5.19 13.64 -10.99
C GLY A 33 3.89 13.43 -11.79
N PRO A 34 3.69 14.19 -12.88
CA PRO A 34 2.55 13.98 -13.75
C PRO A 34 2.57 12.59 -14.37
N VAL A 35 1.39 12.00 -14.55
CA VAL A 35 1.26 10.73 -15.27
C VAL A 35 1.48 11.00 -16.76
N GLN A 36 2.51 10.37 -17.31
CA GLN A 36 2.85 10.44 -18.72
C GLN A 36 2.26 9.25 -19.45
N LYS A 37 1.72 9.48 -20.66
CA LYS A 37 1.19 8.43 -21.53
C LYS A 37 2.07 8.28 -22.76
N ALA A 38 2.64 7.09 -22.96
CA ALA A 38 3.41 6.75 -24.14
C ALA A 38 2.49 6.45 -25.34
N ALA A 39 3.07 6.45 -26.55
CA ALA A 39 2.34 6.20 -27.79
C ALA A 39 1.66 4.81 -27.84
N ASN A 40 2.24 3.82 -27.17
CA ASN A 40 1.68 2.48 -27.03
C ASN A 40 0.57 2.37 -25.97
N GLY A 41 0.19 3.49 -25.33
CA GLY A 41 -0.83 3.54 -24.28
C GLY A 41 -0.34 3.20 -22.88
N ALA A 42 0.93 2.80 -22.70
CA ALA A 42 1.51 2.61 -21.38
C ALA A 42 1.64 3.94 -20.63
N LEU A 43 1.47 3.89 -19.31
CA LEU A 43 1.60 5.03 -18.42
C LEU A 43 2.90 4.93 -17.61
N SER A 44 3.47 6.08 -17.28
CA SER A 44 4.58 6.18 -16.33
C SER A 44 4.41 7.38 -15.41
N ALA A 45 4.83 7.22 -14.16
CA ALA A 45 4.89 8.30 -13.20
C ALA A 45 6.17 8.17 -12.36
N THR A 46 6.63 9.31 -11.84
CA THR A 46 7.69 9.36 -10.84
C THR A 46 7.11 9.77 -9.49
N MET A 47 7.74 9.35 -8.41
CA MET A 47 7.40 9.84 -7.08
C MET A 47 8.64 9.97 -6.19
N THR A 48 8.65 10.99 -5.34
CA THR A 48 9.62 11.15 -4.26
C THR A 48 8.88 10.97 -2.94
N VAL A 49 9.38 10.08 -2.09
CA VAL A 49 8.73 9.71 -0.82
C VAL A 49 9.76 9.50 0.28
N ARG A 50 9.42 9.84 1.53
CA ARG A 50 10.27 9.53 2.69
C ARG A 50 9.87 8.18 3.30
N SER A 51 10.85 7.39 3.74
CA SER A 51 10.66 6.11 4.41
C SER A 51 10.33 6.24 5.90
N ASP A 52 9.45 7.19 6.24
CA ASP A 52 9.02 7.51 7.61
C ASP A 52 7.71 6.80 8.01
N ASP A 53 7.50 5.58 7.51
CA ASP A 53 6.27 4.76 7.62
C ASP A 53 5.01 5.40 7.03
N GLY A 54 5.13 6.55 6.36
CA GLY A 54 4.03 7.19 5.68
C GLY A 54 3.86 6.68 4.24
N LEU A 55 2.63 6.78 3.73
CA LEU A 55 2.34 6.53 2.33
C LEU A 55 2.51 7.79 1.47
N CYS A 56 2.77 7.57 0.18
CA CYS A 56 2.58 8.56 -0.86
C CYS A 56 1.56 8.05 -1.87
N ALA A 57 0.55 8.87 -2.18
CA ALA A 57 -0.61 8.48 -2.98
C ALA A 57 -0.57 9.12 -4.37
N LEU A 58 -0.70 8.30 -5.41
CA LEU A 58 -0.85 8.73 -6.80
C LEU A 58 -2.27 8.42 -7.28
N PRO A 59 -3.16 9.41 -7.43
CA PRO A 59 -4.46 9.20 -8.04
C PRO A 59 -4.34 9.10 -9.56
N VAL A 60 -4.96 8.07 -10.15
CA VAL A 60 -5.05 7.90 -11.60
C VAL A 60 -6.50 7.69 -12.05
N ARG A 61 -6.83 8.19 -13.24
CA ARG A 61 -8.16 8.13 -13.83
C ARG A 61 -8.11 7.62 -15.26
N THR A 62 -9.23 7.05 -15.71
CA THR A 62 -9.45 6.75 -17.12
C THR A 62 -9.60 8.04 -17.93
N ALA A 63 -9.61 7.92 -19.26
CA ALA A 63 -9.90 9.06 -20.16
C ALA A 63 -11.30 9.66 -19.95
N ALA A 64 -12.24 8.90 -19.38
CA ALA A 64 -13.58 9.37 -19.03
C ALA A 64 -13.63 10.08 -17.66
N ASN A 65 -12.48 10.31 -17.03
CA ASN A 65 -12.34 10.92 -15.71
C ASN A 65 -13.03 10.12 -14.58
N THR A 66 -13.00 8.79 -14.70
CA THR A 66 -13.49 7.83 -13.72
C THR A 66 -12.39 6.90 -13.23
N ASN A 67 -12.63 6.15 -12.15
CA ASN A 67 -11.71 5.11 -11.68
C ASN A 67 -11.66 3.91 -12.64
N TYR A 68 -10.59 3.12 -12.54
CA TYR A 68 -10.50 1.82 -13.20
C TYR A 68 -11.41 0.81 -12.49
N VAL A 69 -11.97 -0.13 -13.23
CA VAL A 69 -12.92 -1.12 -12.68
C VAL A 69 -12.24 -2.22 -11.87
N SER A 70 -10.97 -2.50 -12.18
CA SER A 70 -10.14 -3.45 -11.45
C SER A 70 -8.67 -3.11 -11.68
N PHE A 71 -7.81 -3.60 -10.79
CA PHE A 71 -6.39 -3.32 -10.81
C PHE A 71 -5.60 -4.39 -10.05
N GLY A 72 -4.29 -4.43 -10.29
CA GLY A 72 -3.35 -5.26 -9.56
C GLY A 72 -1.95 -4.66 -9.61
N VAL A 73 -1.01 -5.29 -8.92
CA VAL A 73 0.40 -4.87 -8.91
C VAL A 73 1.26 -6.06 -9.33
N SER A 74 2.05 -5.89 -10.38
CA SER A 74 3.03 -6.88 -10.84
C SER A 74 4.03 -6.27 -11.82
N PRO A 75 5.34 -6.25 -11.51
CA PRO A 75 5.94 -6.71 -10.26
C PRO A 75 5.61 -5.78 -9.09
N ALA A 76 5.62 -6.34 -7.88
CA ALA A 76 5.55 -5.58 -6.63
C ALA A 76 6.85 -4.79 -6.37
N PRO A 77 6.80 -3.68 -5.61
CA PRO A 77 8.00 -2.96 -5.19
C PRO A 77 8.93 -3.86 -4.37
N LYS A 78 10.24 -3.68 -4.52
CA LYS A 78 11.25 -4.48 -3.79
C LYS A 78 11.52 -3.94 -2.39
N HIS A 79 11.35 -2.65 -2.19
CA HIS A 79 11.72 -1.91 -0.98
C HIS A 79 10.52 -1.13 -0.41
N GLY A 80 9.34 -1.75 -0.48
CA GLY A 80 8.14 -1.21 0.12
C GLY A 80 6.92 -2.08 -0.18
N LYS A 81 5.74 -1.47 -0.10
CA LYS A 81 4.46 -2.09 -0.43
C LYS A 81 3.65 -1.12 -1.28
N ALA A 82 2.95 -1.66 -2.26
CA ALA A 82 1.97 -0.93 -3.06
C ALA A 82 0.57 -1.43 -2.75
N PHE A 83 -0.37 -0.51 -2.58
CA PHE A 83 -1.77 -0.80 -2.29
C PHE A 83 -2.67 0.09 -3.17
N LEU A 84 -3.66 -0.51 -3.81
CA LEU A 84 -4.56 0.19 -4.72
C LEU A 84 -6.00 0.11 -4.23
N TYR A 85 -6.74 1.20 -4.40
CA TYR A 85 -8.16 1.29 -4.09
C TYR A 85 -8.85 2.35 -4.94
N ASN A 86 -10.18 2.28 -5.03
CA ASN A 86 -10.97 3.31 -5.70
C ASN A 86 -11.59 4.25 -4.66
N TYR A 87 -11.53 5.55 -4.94
CA TYR A 87 -12.15 6.60 -4.15
C TYR A 87 -12.37 7.84 -5.03
N ASP A 88 -13.51 8.52 -4.87
CA ASP A 88 -13.83 9.79 -5.56
C ASP A 88 -13.46 9.82 -7.07
N ASP A 89 -14.02 8.87 -7.82
CA ASP A 89 -13.83 8.72 -9.27
C ASP A 89 -12.34 8.55 -9.70
N ALA A 90 -11.46 8.11 -8.80
CA ALA A 90 -10.06 7.80 -9.08
C ALA A 90 -9.64 6.44 -8.52
N THR A 91 -8.66 5.81 -9.18
CA THR A 91 -7.91 4.69 -8.62
C THR A 91 -6.65 5.25 -7.98
N TYR A 92 -6.54 5.12 -6.67
CA TYR A 92 -5.39 5.54 -5.90
C TYR A 92 -4.34 4.43 -5.90
N VAL A 93 -3.10 4.79 -6.24
CA VAL A 93 -1.92 3.94 -6.13
C VAL A 93 -1.10 4.46 -4.95
N ASN A 94 -1.24 3.79 -3.80
CA ASN A 94 -0.48 4.12 -2.59
C ASN A 94 0.83 3.33 -2.57
N TYR A 95 1.92 4.00 -2.27
CA TYR A 95 3.22 3.39 -2.02
C TYR A 95 3.72 3.77 -0.63
N THR A 96 4.13 2.76 0.15
CA THR A 96 4.76 2.92 1.46
C THR A 96 6.13 2.24 1.41
N PRO A 97 7.24 2.99 1.43
CA PRO A 97 8.57 2.41 1.47
C PRO A 97 8.80 1.62 2.76
N SER A 98 9.73 0.67 2.71
CA SER A 98 10.27 0.06 3.92
C SER A 98 10.94 1.13 4.78
N THR A 99 10.66 1.13 6.09
CA THR A 99 11.19 2.12 7.04
C THR A 99 12.71 2.27 6.92
N ALA A 100 13.18 3.52 6.92
CA ALA A 100 14.59 3.90 6.81
C ALA A 100 15.33 3.41 5.55
N TYR A 101 14.63 2.88 4.55
CA TYR A 101 15.20 2.63 3.23
C TYR A 101 15.47 3.95 2.50
N ALA A 102 16.61 4.04 1.82
CA ALA A 102 16.94 5.11 0.89
C ALA A 102 17.44 4.50 -0.42
N GLY A 103 16.96 5.02 -1.56
CA GLY A 103 17.30 4.49 -2.88
C GLY A 103 16.13 4.54 -3.84
N SER A 104 16.31 3.92 -5.00
CA SER A 104 15.27 3.79 -6.01
C SER A 104 14.45 2.51 -5.81
N ASP A 105 13.14 2.61 -6.03
CA ASP A 105 12.26 1.46 -6.14
C ASP A 105 11.35 1.61 -7.36
N SER A 106 10.81 0.49 -7.86
CA SER A 106 9.94 0.48 -9.03
C SER A 106 8.94 -0.65 -8.95
N PHE A 107 7.73 -0.37 -9.39
CA PHE A 107 6.66 -1.34 -9.50
C PHE A 107 5.70 -0.98 -10.62
N THR A 108 4.91 -1.95 -11.05
CA THR A 108 3.94 -1.74 -12.13
C THR A 108 2.53 -2.02 -11.63
N ALA A 109 1.68 -1.02 -11.70
CA ALA A 109 0.24 -1.17 -11.55
C ALA A 109 -0.37 -1.62 -12.90
N ILE A 110 -1.16 -2.69 -12.86
CA ILE A 110 -1.95 -3.16 -13.99
C ILE A 110 -3.37 -2.63 -13.78
N LEU A 111 -3.86 -1.81 -14.70
CA LEU A 111 -5.11 -1.10 -14.59
C LEU A 111 -6.09 -1.59 -15.66
N ILE A 112 -7.33 -1.90 -15.27
CA ILE A 112 -8.38 -2.43 -16.16
C ILE A 112 -9.46 -1.36 -16.31
N PRO A 113 -9.62 -0.71 -17.48
CA PRO A 113 -10.63 0.34 -17.65
C PRO A 113 -12.06 -0.18 -17.70
N GLY A 114 -12.25 -1.47 -18.03
CA GLY A 114 -13.58 -2.07 -18.23
C GLY A 114 -14.08 -1.94 -19.66
N ASN A 115 -15.31 -2.38 -19.92
CA ASN A 115 -16.02 -2.20 -21.20
C ASN A 115 -15.25 -2.71 -22.45
N GLY A 116 -14.48 -3.78 -22.30
CA GLY A 116 -13.67 -4.35 -23.38
C GLY A 116 -12.44 -3.53 -23.79
N GLN A 117 -12.15 -2.42 -23.09
CA GLN A 117 -10.96 -1.61 -23.33
C GLN A 117 -9.69 -2.38 -22.93
N PRO A 118 -8.56 -2.16 -23.63
CA PRO A 118 -7.30 -2.83 -23.32
C PRO A 118 -6.81 -2.48 -21.93
N ARG A 119 -6.08 -3.42 -21.32
CA ARG A 119 -5.40 -3.20 -20.03
C ARG A 119 -4.31 -2.14 -20.22
N VAL A 120 -4.12 -1.32 -19.18
CA VAL A 120 -3.12 -0.26 -19.16
C VAL A 120 -2.09 -0.60 -18.09
N SER A 121 -0.81 -0.59 -18.45
CA SER A 121 0.29 -0.67 -17.48
C SER A 121 0.67 0.74 -17.03
N LEU A 122 0.86 0.91 -15.72
CA LEU A 122 1.41 2.11 -15.11
C LEU A 122 2.69 1.74 -14.36
N THR A 123 3.83 2.16 -14.90
CA THR A 123 5.12 2.01 -14.21
C THR A 123 5.34 3.19 -13.27
N VAL A 124 5.52 2.91 -11.99
CA VAL A 124 5.84 3.90 -10.98
C VAL A 124 7.32 3.79 -10.63
N ASN A 125 8.05 4.89 -10.76
CA ASN A 125 9.46 4.98 -10.37
C ASN A 125 9.57 5.85 -9.12
N ALA A 126 9.92 5.23 -8.00
CA ALA A 126 10.02 5.90 -6.71
C ALA A 126 11.49 6.23 -6.39
N THR A 127 11.72 7.45 -5.91
CA THR A 127 12.95 7.87 -5.24
C THR A 127 12.66 8.01 -3.76
N VAL A 128 13.28 7.16 -2.94
CA VAL A 128 13.05 7.09 -1.51
C VAL A 128 14.17 7.80 -0.75
N ASP A 129 13.78 8.74 0.10
CA ASP A 129 14.63 9.42 1.08
C ASP A 129 14.46 8.80 2.48
N ALA A 130 15.53 8.71 3.26
CA ALA A 130 15.49 8.28 4.67
C ALA A 130 15.94 9.39 5.64
N THR A 131 16.07 10.64 5.18
CA THR A 131 16.57 11.74 5.99
C THR A 131 15.72 11.94 7.23
N GLY A 132 16.35 11.88 8.40
CA GLY A 132 15.68 12.07 9.69
C GLY A 132 14.83 10.89 10.15
N VAL A 133 14.86 9.75 9.45
CA VAL A 133 14.16 8.53 9.87
C VAL A 133 15.02 7.77 10.88
N VAL A 134 14.54 7.66 12.11
CA VAL A 134 15.20 6.91 13.18
C VAL A 134 14.49 5.57 13.38
N VAL A 135 15.20 4.47 13.14
CA VAL A 135 14.70 3.14 13.50
C VAL A 135 14.99 2.91 14.96
N ALA A 136 13.96 2.71 15.78
CA ALA A 136 14.17 2.26 17.15
C ALA A 136 14.87 0.91 17.12
N LYS A 137 16.07 0.83 17.72
CA LYS A 137 16.75 -0.46 17.92
C LYS A 137 15.80 -1.35 18.74
N PRO A 138 15.48 -2.57 18.29
CA PRO A 138 14.70 -3.49 19.11
C PRO A 138 15.38 -3.63 20.46
N ALA A 139 14.63 -3.46 21.56
CA ALA A 139 15.15 -3.74 22.88
C ALA A 139 15.63 -5.19 22.89
N VAL A 140 16.94 -5.39 23.05
CA VAL A 140 17.50 -6.73 23.26
C VAL A 140 16.82 -7.26 24.50
N VAL A 141 15.97 -8.28 24.36
CA VAL A 141 15.43 -9.02 25.50
C VAL A 141 16.66 -9.48 26.30
N PRO A 142 16.81 -9.08 27.57
CA PRO A 142 17.91 -9.57 28.40
C PRO A 142 17.91 -11.10 28.32
N PRO A 143 19.07 -11.78 28.21
CA PRO A 143 19.09 -13.23 28.20
C PRO A 143 18.36 -13.71 29.45
N THR A 144 17.27 -14.46 29.24
CA THR A 144 16.59 -15.20 30.30
C THR A 144 17.66 -15.97 31.07
N PRO A 145 17.86 -15.76 32.37
CA PRO A 145 18.77 -16.58 33.15
C PRO A 145 18.40 -18.04 32.93
N ALA A 146 19.37 -18.85 32.51
CA ALA A 146 19.17 -20.27 32.29
C ALA A 146 18.53 -20.90 33.53
N GLU A 147 17.34 -21.44 33.36
CA GLU A 147 16.64 -22.24 34.36
C GLU A 147 17.57 -23.41 34.75
N THR A 148 18.03 -23.40 36.00
CA THR A 148 18.79 -24.49 36.58
C THR A 148 17.98 -25.77 36.48
N ALA A 149 18.50 -26.73 35.73
CA ALA A 149 17.89 -28.04 35.52
C ALA A 149 17.52 -28.72 36.84
N HIS A 150 16.23 -28.69 37.20
CA HIS A 150 15.68 -29.60 38.19
C HIS A 150 15.65 -31.00 37.59
N LYS A 151 16.51 -31.89 38.07
CA LYS A 151 16.49 -33.32 37.73
C LYS A 151 15.18 -33.95 38.20
N THR A 152 14.25 -34.14 37.29
CA THR A 152 13.06 -34.97 37.50
C THR A 152 13.49 -36.44 37.61
N LYS A 153 13.33 -37.04 38.79
CA LYS A 153 13.45 -38.49 39.01
C LYS A 153 12.34 -39.20 38.22
N THR A 154 12.68 -39.88 37.14
CA THR A 154 11.77 -40.74 36.37
C THR A 154 11.54 -42.05 37.10
N THR A 155 10.39 -42.18 37.77
CA THR A 155 9.89 -43.43 38.35
C THR A 155 9.43 -44.39 37.25
N THR A 156 10.14 -45.50 37.09
CA THR A 156 9.84 -46.56 36.13
C THR A 156 8.56 -47.30 36.51
N ARG A 157 7.50 -47.21 35.69
CA ARG A 157 6.31 -48.09 35.83
C ARG A 157 6.19 -48.98 34.59
N ARG A 158 6.69 -50.21 34.72
CA ARG A 158 6.65 -51.29 33.74
C ARG A 158 5.19 -51.73 33.54
N ARG A 159 4.60 -51.44 32.38
CA ARG A 159 3.25 -51.91 32.00
C ARG A 159 3.38 -53.21 31.23
N THR A 160 2.92 -54.31 31.84
CA THR A 160 2.85 -55.65 31.25
C THR A 160 1.75 -55.70 30.20
N THR A 161 2.08 -56.06 28.96
CA THR A 161 1.12 -56.48 27.93
C THR A 161 1.05 -58.01 27.90
N LYS A 162 -0.02 -58.59 28.45
CA LYS A 162 -0.41 -59.98 28.17
C LYS A 162 -1.15 -59.99 26.84
N SER A 163 -0.56 -60.60 25.82
CA SER A 163 -1.22 -60.93 24.55
C SER A 163 -1.90 -62.30 24.69
N SER A 164 -3.16 -62.37 24.28
CA SER A 164 -3.97 -63.59 24.18
C SER A 164 -4.09 -63.96 22.70
N HIS A 165 -3.67 -65.16 22.30
CA HIS A 165 -4.54 -66.15 21.66
C HIS A 165 -3.78 -67.35 21.06
N LYS A 166 -4.36 -68.52 21.34
CA LYS A 166 -4.38 -69.81 20.60
C LYS A 166 -3.21 -70.77 20.74
#